data_AF-A0A7X2N246-F1
#
_entry.id   AF-A0A7X2N246-F1
#
_cell.length_a   1.000
_cell.length_b   1.000
_cell.length_c   1.000
_cell.angle_alpha   90.00
_cell.angle_beta   90.00
_cell.angle_gamma   90.00
#
_symmetry.space_group_name_H-M   'P 1'
#
loop_
_entity.id
_entity.type
_entity.pdbx_description
1 polymer ?
#
loop_
_entity_poly.entity_id
_entity_poly.type
_entity_poly.pdbx_seq_one_letter_code
_entity_poly.pdbx_strand_id
1 'polypeptide(L)'
;MSVFNTNYFNRRNWIFENLEKLHVNAQEALVLLLIDYYNEIHQMITHEIIADKLKIEVDEVEEIFLSLSNNGYLSIDMSDGNVIFNIEGVYQEKPKGIPLKASLLETFEYEFKRPLSSYEMQRILDMASTYDERRVICALNEAVVYEKVDLNYIERILISWMNKGLSVQDVENGKR
;
A
#
# COMPACT_ATOMS: atom_id res chain seq x y z
N MET A 1 -48.57 -1.13 -11.63
CA MET A 1 -47.31 -1.17 -12.40
C MET A 1 -46.20 -1.08 -11.39
N SER A 2 -45.43 -2.16 -11.18
CA SER A 2 -44.48 -2.25 -10.08
C SER A 2 -43.26 -1.36 -10.30
N VAL A 3 -42.86 -0.72 -9.21
CA VAL A 3 -41.70 0.15 -9.04
C VAL A 3 -40.43 -0.68 -9.24
N PHE A 4 -39.74 -0.48 -10.36
CA PHE A 4 -38.33 -0.86 -10.50
C PHE A 4 -37.48 0.37 -10.19
N ASN A 5 -37.24 0.62 -8.91
CA ASN A 5 -36.12 1.45 -8.49
C ASN A 5 -35.10 0.52 -7.84
N THR A 6 -34.44 -0.28 -8.67
CA THR A 6 -33.18 -0.91 -8.26
C THR A 6 -32.20 0.23 -8.05
N ASN A 7 -31.93 0.55 -6.79
CA ASN A 7 -30.97 1.58 -6.39
C ASN A 7 -29.64 1.29 -7.13
N TYR A 8 -29.35 2.05 -8.19
CA TYR A 8 -28.11 1.90 -8.95
C TYR A 8 -26.98 2.31 -8.02
N PHE A 9 -26.17 1.35 -7.57
CA PHE A 9 -24.99 1.64 -6.77
C PHE A 9 -23.95 2.31 -7.67
N ASN A 10 -23.93 3.64 -7.66
CA ASN A 10 -22.94 4.40 -8.40
C ASN A 10 -21.61 4.34 -7.65
N ARG A 11 -20.76 3.40 -8.10
CA ARG A 11 -19.43 3.10 -7.58
C ARG A 11 -18.53 4.32 -7.46
N ARG A 12 -18.56 5.23 -8.44
CA ARG A 12 -17.76 6.47 -8.45
C ARG A 12 -18.28 7.47 -7.44
N ASN A 13 -19.60 7.69 -7.40
CA ASN A 13 -20.20 8.57 -6.40
C ASN A 13 -19.89 8.07 -4.99
N TRP A 14 -19.97 6.76 -4.76
CA TRP A 14 -19.63 6.20 -3.46
C TRP A 14 -18.17 6.48 -3.07
N ILE A 15 -17.23 6.34 -4.02
CA ILE A 15 -15.81 6.69 -3.77
C ILE A 15 -15.73 8.15 -3.34
N PHE A 16 -16.34 9.08 -4.08
CA PHE A 16 -16.33 10.51 -3.73
C PHE A 16 -16.97 10.82 -2.38
N GLU A 17 -18.08 10.16 -2.05
CA GLU A 17 -18.82 10.33 -0.78
C GLU A 17 -18.09 9.76 0.44
N ASN A 18 -17.05 8.93 0.24
CA ASN A 18 -16.34 8.25 1.31
C ASN A 18 -14.81 8.45 1.24
N LEU A 19 -14.32 9.42 0.46
CA LEU A 19 -12.88 9.68 0.32
C LEU A 19 -12.21 9.91 1.68
N GLU A 20 -12.90 10.55 2.63
CA GLU A 20 -12.37 10.82 3.98
C GLU A 20 -12.18 9.55 4.83
N LYS A 21 -12.82 8.45 4.45
CA LYS A 21 -12.72 7.14 5.12
C LYS A 21 -11.74 6.21 4.42
N LEU A 22 -11.44 6.48 3.15
CA LEU A 22 -10.47 5.72 2.37
C LEU A 22 -9.07 6.23 2.70
N HIS A 23 -8.13 5.32 2.95
CA HIS A 23 -6.73 5.65 3.20
C HIS A 23 -5.97 5.79 1.89
N VAL A 24 -6.44 6.67 1.01
CA VAL A 24 -5.86 6.91 -0.32
C VAL A 24 -5.52 8.38 -0.51
N ASN A 25 -4.44 8.65 -1.23
CA ASN A 25 -4.09 9.98 -1.71
C ASN A 25 -4.86 10.33 -3.00
N ALA A 26 -4.67 11.54 -3.52
CA ALA A 26 -5.40 12.01 -4.70
C ALA A 26 -5.10 11.20 -5.99
N GLN A 27 -3.86 10.74 -6.18
CA GLN A 27 -3.47 9.93 -7.33
C GLN A 27 -4.05 8.51 -7.20
N GLU A 28 -3.94 7.89 -6.03
CA GLU A 28 -4.53 6.57 -5.72
C GLU A 28 -6.05 6.56 -5.93
N ALA A 29 -6.74 7.59 -5.43
CA ALA A 29 -8.18 7.77 -5.65
C ALA A 29 -8.51 7.89 -7.15
N LEU A 30 -7.72 8.66 -7.91
CA LEU A 30 -7.91 8.80 -9.35
C LEU A 30 -7.67 7.48 -10.09
N VAL A 31 -6.67 6.70 -9.67
CA VAL A 31 -6.40 5.36 -10.22
C VAL A 31 -7.58 4.42 -9.97
N LEU A 32 -8.15 4.40 -8.75
CA LEU A 32 -9.36 3.60 -8.47
C LEU A 32 -10.53 3.98 -9.39
N LEU A 33 -10.73 5.28 -9.62
CA LEU A 33 -11.77 5.77 -10.54
C LEU A 33 -11.51 5.38 -12.00
N LEU A 34 -10.24 5.40 -12.43
CA LEU A 34 -9.84 4.97 -13.77
C LEU A 34 -10.03 3.45 -13.95
N ILE A 35 -9.65 2.64 -12.96
CA ILE A 35 -9.87 1.20 -12.99
C ILE A 35 -11.36 0.89 -13.07
N ASP A 36 -12.19 1.54 -12.25
CA ASP A 36 -13.65 1.41 -12.33
C ASP A 36 -14.20 1.78 -13.71
N TYR A 37 -13.72 2.88 -14.29
CA TYR A 37 -14.08 3.33 -15.63
C TYR A 37 -13.72 2.33 -16.72
N TYR A 38 -12.48 1.86 -16.74
CA TYR A 38 -12.02 0.90 -17.75
C TYR A 38 -12.71 -0.46 -17.62
N ASN A 39 -13.00 -0.90 -16.40
CA ASN A 39 -13.80 -2.10 -16.16
C ASN A 39 -15.23 -1.96 -16.69
N GLU A 40 -15.88 -0.80 -16.51
CA GLU A 40 -17.24 -0.54 -17.02
C GLU A 40 -17.30 -0.59 -18.54
N ILE A 41 -16.28 -0.06 -19.23
CA ILE A 41 -16.21 -0.07 -20.69
C ILE A 41 -15.51 -1.31 -21.27
N HIS A 42 -15.16 -2.29 -20.43
CA HIS A 42 -14.43 -3.52 -20.79
C HIS A 42 -13.13 -3.27 -21.58
N GLN A 43 -12.43 -2.18 -21.24
CA GLN A 43 -11.13 -1.87 -21.83
C GLN A 43 -10.01 -2.53 -21.01
N MET A 44 -9.04 -3.11 -21.71
CA MET A 44 -7.84 -3.66 -21.08
C MET A 44 -7.06 -2.54 -20.36
N ILE A 45 -6.76 -2.76 -19.10
CA ILE A 45 -5.97 -1.83 -18.27
C ILE A 45 -4.50 -2.22 -18.40
N THR A 46 -3.66 -1.25 -18.74
CA THR A 46 -2.20 -1.37 -18.73
C THR A 46 -1.60 -0.21 -17.96
N HIS A 47 -0.38 -0.38 -17.44
CA HIS A 47 0.30 0.67 -16.70
C HIS A 47 0.53 1.92 -17.57
N GLU A 48 0.80 1.74 -18.86
CA GLU A 48 1.03 2.83 -19.83
C GLU A 48 -0.22 3.71 -19.99
N ILE A 49 -1.42 3.10 -20.07
CA ILE A 49 -2.67 3.85 -20.23
C ILE A 49 -2.92 4.76 -19.01
N ILE A 50 -2.60 4.27 -17.81
CA ILE A 50 -2.76 5.03 -16.57
C ILE A 50 -1.67 6.11 -16.45
N ALA A 51 -0.42 5.76 -16.73
CA ALA A 51 0.72 6.67 -16.76
C ALA A 51 0.43 7.87 -17.68
N ASP A 52 -0.06 7.62 -18.90
CA ASP A 52 -0.44 8.66 -19.87
C ASP A 52 -1.57 9.56 -19.36
N LYS A 53 -2.57 8.97 -18.68
CA LYS A 53 -3.71 9.73 -18.12
C LYS A 53 -3.30 10.63 -16.98
N LEU A 54 -2.42 10.13 -16.11
CA LEU A 54 -1.94 10.86 -14.93
C LEU A 54 -0.75 11.77 -15.24
N LYS A 55 -0.09 11.57 -16.40
CA LYS A 55 1.16 12.22 -16.79
C LYS A 55 2.28 11.97 -15.78
N ILE A 56 2.42 10.71 -15.40
CA ILE A 56 3.44 10.19 -14.48
C ILE A 56 4.23 9.07 -15.16
N GLU A 57 5.34 8.67 -14.57
CA GLU A 57 6.11 7.53 -15.08
C GLU A 57 5.42 6.19 -14.77
N VAL A 58 5.72 5.16 -15.58
CA VAL A 58 5.16 3.81 -15.40
C VAL A 58 5.54 3.23 -14.02
N ASP A 59 6.74 3.51 -13.54
CA ASP A 59 7.22 3.08 -12.22
C ASP A 59 6.36 3.67 -11.08
N GLU A 60 5.88 4.91 -11.23
CA GLU A 60 4.98 5.53 -10.25
C GLU A 60 3.60 4.84 -10.24
N VAL A 61 3.13 4.34 -11.38
CA VAL A 61 1.88 3.56 -11.46
C VAL A 61 2.02 2.23 -10.72
N GLU A 62 3.15 1.55 -10.87
CA GLU A 62 3.46 0.30 -10.14
C GLU A 62 3.45 0.53 -8.63
N GLU A 63 4.08 1.62 -8.15
CA GLU A 63 4.05 2.00 -6.73
C GLU A 63 2.62 2.25 -6.21
N ILE A 64 1.79 2.93 -7.00
CA ILE A 64 0.37 3.17 -6.68
C ILE A 64 -0.40 1.84 -6.61
N PHE A 65 -0.18 0.94 -7.57
CA PHE A 65 -0.86 -0.37 -7.60
C PHE A 65 -0.48 -1.21 -6.38
N LEU A 66 0.81 -1.27 -6.05
CA LEU A 66 1.32 -1.94 -4.86
C LEU A 66 0.68 -1.37 -3.59
N SER A 67 0.62 -0.04 -3.46
CA SER A 67 -0.03 0.61 -2.30
C SER A 67 -1.51 0.25 -2.20
N LEU A 68 -2.27 0.35 -3.30
CA LEU A 68 -3.69 -0.01 -3.34
C LEU A 68 -3.93 -1.49 -3.01
N SER A 69 -3.05 -2.39 -3.45
CA SER A 69 -3.12 -3.81 -3.11
C SER A 69 -2.78 -4.10 -1.65
N ASN A 70 -1.76 -3.45 -1.10
CA ASN A 70 -1.41 -3.56 0.32
C ASN A 70 -2.54 -3.05 1.22
N ASN A 71 -3.19 -1.96 0.82
CA ASN A 71 -4.38 -1.43 1.47
C ASN A 71 -5.66 -2.21 1.13
N GLY A 72 -5.57 -3.26 0.31
CA GLY A 72 -6.65 -4.20 0.01
C GLY A 72 -7.80 -3.57 -0.78
N TYR A 73 -7.52 -2.45 -1.43
CA TYR A 73 -8.42 -1.79 -2.36
C TYR A 73 -8.33 -2.36 -3.77
N LEU A 74 -7.20 -2.98 -4.13
CA LEU A 74 -6.96 -3.56 -5.46
C LEU A 74 -6.49 -5.02 -5.36
N SER A 75 -7.15 -5.93 -6.07
CA SER A 75 -6.60 -7.25 -6.37
C SER A 75 -6.45 -7.43 -7.88
N ILE A 76 -5.39 -8.14 -8.27
CA ILE A 76 -5.06 -8.40 -9.67
C ILE A 76 -5.05 -9.92 -9.86
N ASP A 77 -5.98 -10.40 -10.67
CA ASP A 77 -6.18 -11.83 -10.93
C ASP A 77 -5.98 -12.16 -12.41
N MET A 78 -5.68 -13.42 -12.72
CA MET A 78 -5.56 -13.93 -14.08
C MET A 78 -6.77 -14.82 -14.42
N SER A 79 -7.56 -14.44 -15.42
CA SER A 79 -8.67 -15.25 -15.93
C SER A 79 -8.63 -15.32 -17.44
N ASP A 80 -8.66 -16.55 -17.99
CA ASP A 80 -8.65 -16.80 -19.43
C ASP A 80 -7.52 -16.10 -20.20
N GLY A 81 -6.34 -15.96 -19.56
CA GLY A 81 -5.18 -15.28 -20.13
C GLY A 81 -5.24 -13.75 -20.10
N ASN A 82 -6.26 -13.16 -19.48
CA ASN A 82 -6.39 -11.73 -19.28
C ASN A 82 -6.15 -11.35 -17.81
N VAL A 83 -5.55 -10.17 -17.61
CA VAL A 83 -5.40 -9.55 -16.30
C VAL A 83 -6.71 -8.88 -15.92
N ILE A 84 -7.25 -9.21 -14.76
CA ILE A 84 -8.47 -8.62 -14.18
C ILE A 84 -8.07 -7.77 -12.98
N PHE A 85 -8.44 -6.50 -13.00
CA PHE A 85 -8.27 -5.57 -11.88
C PHE A 85 -9.58 -5.45 -11.12
N ASN A 86 -9.59 -5.88 -9.85
CA ASN A 86 -10.76 -5.88 -8.99
C ASN A 86 -10.59 -4.86 -7.87
N ILE A 87 -11.58 -3.97 -7.71
CA ILE A 87 -11.58 -2.94 -6.67
C ILE A 87 -12.73 -3.11 -5.65
N GLU A 88 -13.32 -4.30 -5.55
CA GLU A 88 -14.41 -4.57 -4.60
C GLU A 88 -14.01 -4.31 -3.15
N GLY A 89 -12.71 -4.38 -2.84
CA GLY A 89 -12.16 -4.06 -1.53
C GLY A 89 -12.43 -2.62 -1.09
N VAL A 90 -12.61 -1.68 -2.02
CA VAL A 90 -12.97 -0.28 -1.75
C VAL A 90 -14.31 -0.16 -1.02
N TYR A 91 -15.26 -1.06 -1.31
CA TYR A 91 -16.64 -0.97 -0.82
C TYR A 91 -16.91 -1.82 0.43
N GLN A 92 -15.88 -2.40 1.03
CA GLN A 92 -16.02 -3.25 2.22
C GLN A 92 -15.86 -2.40 3.48
N GLU A 93 -16.70 -2.64 4.51
CA GLU A 93 -16.67 -1.91 5.80
C GLU A 93 -15.32 -1.97 6.54
N LYS A 94 -14.45 -2.89 6.11
CA LYS A 94 -13.02 -2.89 6.36
C LYS A 94 -12.36 -3.35 5.06
N PRO A 95 -11.61 -2.50 4.34
CA PRO A 95 -10.77 -3.02 3.26
C PRO A 95 -9.85 -4.08 3.87
N LYS A 96 -9.77 -5.26 3.25
CA LYS A 96 -8.98 -6.40 3.76
C LYS A 96 -7.47 -6.17 3.70
N GLY A 97 -7.03 -4.97 3.31
CA GLY A 97 -5.65 -4.58 3.46
C GLY A 97 -5.53 -3.62 4.62
N ILE A 98 -4.71 -4.05 5.55
CA ILE A 98 -4.30 -3.24 6.67
C ILE A 98 -3.57 -2.02 6.06
N PRO A 99 -3.95 -0.77 6.40
CA PRO A 99 -3.25 0.43 5.93
C PRO A 99 -1.74 0.21 6.00
N LEU A 100 -0.90 0.62 5.04
CA LEU A 100 0.57 0.40 5.10
C LEU A 100 1.16 0.68 6.50
N LYS A 101 0.75 1.79 7.11
CA LYS A 101 1.10 2.13 8.51
C LYS A 101 0.66 1.09 9.54
N ALA A 102 -0.55 0.55 9.41
CA ALA A 102 -1.02 -0.53 10.26
C ALA A 102 -0.35 -1.87 9.91
N SER A 103 0.01 -2.15 8.65
CA SER A 103 0.76 -3.34 8.24
C SER A 103 2.17 -3.32 8.81
N LEU A 104 2.82 -2.16 8.79
CA LEU A 104 4.09 -1.90 9.47
C LEU A 104 3.97 -2.19 10.96
N LEU A 105 2.99 -1.60 11.65
CA LEU A 105 2.84 -1.80 13.10
C LEU A 105 2.53 -3.26 13.44
N GLU A 106 1.67 -3.94 12.69
CA GLU A 106 1.37 -5.36 12.87
C GLU A 106 2.60 -6.25 12.62
N THR A 107 3.43 -5.90 11.63
CA THR A 107 4.70 -6.60 11.36
C THR A 107 5.64 -6.48 12.57
N PHE A 108 5.74 -5.28 13.15
CA PHE A 108 6.51 -5.09 14.38
C PHE A 108 5.94 -5.86 15.56
N GLU A 109 4.62 -5.85 15.77
CA GLU A 109 3.97 -6.62 16.85
C GLU A 109 4.21 -8.13 16.71
N TYR A 110 4.16 -8.63 15.47
CA TYR A 110 4.42 -10.03 15.14
C TYR A 110 5.86 -10.43 15.53
N GLU A 111 6.87 -9.65 15.11
CA GLU A 111 8.27 -9.94 15.41
C GLU A 111 8.62 -9.72 16.88
N PHE A 112 8.03 -8.71 17.52
CA PHE A 112 8.21 -8.44 18.95
C PHE A 112 7.47 -9.46 19.84
N LYS A 113 6.53 -10.23 19.27
CA LYS A 113 5.68 -11.20 19.96
C LYS A 113 4.88 -10.59 21.10
N ARG A 114 4.52 -9.32 20.95
CA ARG A 114 3.70 -8.55 21.91
C ARG A 114 3.10 -7.32 21.22
N PRO A 115 2.02 -6.76 21.78
CA PRO A 115 1.54 -5.47 21.33
C PRO A 115 2.58 -4.36 21.56
N LEU A 116 2.55 -3.36 20.68
CA LEU A 116 3.35 -2.16 20.79
C LEU A 116 2.68 -1.17 21.76
N SER A 117 3.48 -0.45 22.52
CA SER A 117 3.01 0.71 23.27
C SER A 117 2.80 1.91 22.34
N SER A 118 1.99 2.89 22.76
CA SER A 118 1.77 4.13 21.99
C SER A 118 3.06 4.86 21.61
N TYR A 119 4.06 4.82 22.51
CA TYR A 119 5.37 5.40 22.24
C TYR A 119 6.13 4.66 21.14
N GLU A 120 6.10 3.33 21.17
CA GLU A 120 6.77 2.50 20.16
C GLU A 120 6.12 2.65 18.79
N MET A 121 4.78 2.65 18.74
CA MET A 121 4.03 2.89 17.51
C MET A 121 4.42 4.23 16.89
N GLN A 122 4.42 5.31 17.68
CA GLN A 122 4.82 6.63 17.19
C GLN A 122 6.25 6.62 16.66
N ARG A 123 7.17 5.99 17.39
CA ARG A 123 8.59 5.92 17.00
C ARG A 123 8.80 5.16 15.69
N ILE A 124 8.06 4.06 15.48
CA ILE A 124 8.09 3.29 14.23
C ILE A 124 7.55 4.13 13.06
N LEU A 125 6.46 4.86 13.27
CA LEU A 125 5.87 5.74 12.26
C LEU A 125 6.81 6.92 11.92
N ASP A 126 7.51 7.48 12.90
CA ASP A 126 8.50 8.54 12.71
C ASP A 126 9.71 8.02 11.90
N MET A 127 10.17 6.80 12.20
CA MET A 127 11.21 6.13 11.42
C MET A 127 10.77 5.91 9.98
N ALA A 128 9.55 5.40 9.74
CA ALA A 128 9.04 5.17 8.39
C ALA A 128 8.90 6.47 7.60
N SER A 129 8.50 7.56 8.26
CA SER A 129 8.42 8.89 7.65
C SER A 129 9.80 9.45 7.28
N THR A 130 10.86 9.04 7.98
CA THR A 130 12.24 9.53 7.77
C THR A 130 13.02 8.68 6.77
N TYR A 131 12.86 7.36 6.83
CA TYR A 131 13.73 6.40 6.13
C TYR A 131 13.03 5.61 5.02
N ASP A 132 11.73 5.83 4.79
CA ASP A 132 10.82 4.97 4.03
C ASP A 132 10.44 3.67 4.77
N GLU A 133 9.18 3.25 4.64
CA GLU A 133 8.61 2.10 5.33
C GLU A 133 9.31 0.79 4.98
N ARG A 134 9.58 0.56 3.68
CA ARG A 134 10.23 -0.67 3.21
C ARG A 134 11.61 -0.82 3.83
N ARG A 135 12.32 0.31 3.97
CA ARG A 135 13.64 0.34 4.61
C ARG A 135 13.59 0.00 6.09
N VAL A 136 12.56 0.49 6.79
CA VAL A 136 12.32 0.16 8.20
C VAL A 136 12.03 -1.33 8.38
N ILE A 137 11.25 -1.93 7.47
CA ILE A 137 11.02 -3.38 7.46
C ILE A 137 12.32 -4.17 7.22
N CYS A 138 13.17 -3.74 6.29
CA CYS A 138 14.48 -4.38 6.08
C CYS A 138 15.34 -4.33 7.34
N ALA A 139 15.36 -3.20 8.05
CA ALA A 139 16.11 -3.06 9.30
C ALA A 139 15.54 -3.93 10.42
N LEU A 140 14.21 -4.08 10.51
CA LEU A 140 13.56 -5.02 11.41
C LEU A 140 13.99 -6.47 11.10
N ASN A 141 13.97 -6.88 9.84
CA ASN A 141 14.40 -8.23 9.43
C ASN A 141 15.86 -8.50 9.81
N GLU A 142 16.76 -7.54 9.62
CA GLU A 142 18.15 -7.69 10.07
C GLU A 142 18.25 -7.80 11.60
N ALA A 143 17.47 -7.02 12.34
CA ALA A 143 17.39 -7.13 13.79
C ALA A 143 16.91 -8.52 14.26
N VAL A 144 15.93 -9.11 13.56
CA VAL A 144 15.44 -10.47 13.82
C VAL A 144 16.53 -11.51 13.54
N VAL A 145 17.25 -11.41 12.42
CA VAL A 145 18.36 -12.32 12.07
C VAL A 145 19.46 -12.32 13.13
N TYR A 146 19.73 -11.16 13.73
CA TYR A 146 20.71 -11.03 14.81
C TYR A 146 20.15 -11.29 16.22
N GLU A 147 18.89 -11.73 16.32
CA GLU A 147 18.18 -11.95 17.59
C GLU A 147 18.16 -10.70 18.50
N LYS A 148 18.15 -9.51 17.90
CA LYS A 148 18.20 -8.19 18.55
C LYS A 148 17.00 -7.34 18.15
N VAL A 149 15.80 -7.85 18.38
CA VAL A 149 14.53 -7.18 18.09
C VAL A 149 14.31 -6.04 19.11
N ASP A 150 14.96 -4.90 18.87
CA ASP A 150 14.93 -3.68 19.68
C ASP A 150 14.92 -2.43 18.80
N LEU A 151 14.07 -1.45 19.12
CA LEU A 151 13.91 -0.24 18.30
C LEU A 151 15.19 0.60 18.20
N ASN A 152 16.04 0.63 19.23
CA ASN A 152 17.30 1.36 19.16
C ASN A 152 18.29 0.66 18.25
N TYR A 153 18.27 -0.67 18.22
CA TYR A 153 19.10 -1.44 17.30
C TYR A 153 18.68 -1.21 15.85
N ILE A 154 17.37 -1.28 15.58
CA ILE A 154 16.80 -1.02 14.26
C ILE A 154 17.15 0.40 13.78
N GLU A 155 17.01 1.40 14.65
CA GLU A 155 17.36 2.79 14.32
C GLU A 155 18.86 2.96 14.01
N ARG A 156 19.76 2.26 14.73
CA ARG A 156 21.20 2.27 14.44
C ARG A 156 21.52 1.67 13.07
N ILE A 157 20.81 0.61 12.67
CA ILE A 157 20.95 0.03 11.33
C ILE A 157 20.58 1.08 10.27
N LEU A 158 19.43 1.74 10.44
CA LEU A 158 18.96 2.77 9.51
C LEU A 158 19.93 3.95 9.40
N ILE A 159 20.43 4.46 10.53
CA ILE A 159 21.44 5.54 10.56
C ILE A 159 22.73 5.09 9.85
N SER A 160 23.19 3.86 10.08
CA SER A 160 24.37 3.32 9.41
C SER A 160 24.21 3.29 7.90
N TRP A 161 23.06 2.79 7.41
CA TRP A 161 22.78 2.74 5.97
C TRP A 161 22.64 4.12 5.34
N MET A 162 21.99 5.05 6.04
CA MET A 162 21.88 6.45 5.59
C MET A 162 23.25 7.10 5.46
N ASN A 163 24.12 6.94 6.47
CA ASN A 163 25.48 7.50 6.44
C ASN A 163 26.35 6.90 5.33
N LYS A 164 26.08 5.65 4.94
CA LYS A 164 26.76 4.96 3.83
C LYS A 164 26.16 5.24 2.46
N GLY A 165 25.02 5.96 2.40
CA GLY A 165 24.32 6.24 1.15
C GLY A 165 23.80 4.99 0.44
N LEU A 166 23.53 3.90 1.17
CA LEU A 166 23.00 2.67 0.58
C LEU A 166 21.56 2.91 0.08
N SER A 167 21.12 2.20 -0.95
CA SER A 167 19.69 2.12 -1.31
C SER A 167 19.03 0.92 -0.61
N VAL A 168 17.69 0.84 -0.65
CA VAL A 168 16.95 -0.34 -0.16
C VAL A 168 17.37 -1.59 -0.95
N GLN A 169 17.53 -1.46 -2.27
CA GLN A 169 18.00 -2.54 -3.13
C GLN A 169 19.42 -3.00 -2.79
N ASP A 170 20.31 -2.09 -2.40
CA ASP A 170 21.68 -2.45 -1.98
C ASP A 170 21.67 -3.32 -0.72
N VAL A 171 20.82 -2.97 0.24
CA VAL A 171 20.65 -3.69 1.50
C VAL A 171 20.02 -5.06 1.28
N GLU A 172 18.96 -5.14 0.46
CA GLU A 172 18.31 -6.41 0.09
C GLU A 172 19.29 -7.36 -0.63
N ASN A 173 20.23 -6.80 -1.41
CA ASN A 173 21.31 -7.55 -2.05
C ASN A 173 22.51 -7.84 -1.13
N GLY A 174 22.43 -7.52 0.16
CA GLY A 174 23.40 -7.86 1.19
C GLY A 174 24.62 -6.94 1.30
N LYS A 175 24.60 -5.75 0.66
CA LYS A 175 25.64 -4.74 0.89
C LYS A 175 25.46 -4.11 2.27
N ARG A 176 26.55 -3.96 3.02
CA ARG A 176 26.51 -3.50 4.42
C ARG A 176 27.47 -2.37 4.74
#